data_AF-A0A968RYZ6-F1
#
_entry.id   AF-A0A968RYZ6-F1
#
_cell.length_a   1.000
_cell.length_b   1.000
_cell.length_c   1.000
_cell.angle_alpha   90.00
_cell.angle_beta   90.00
_cell.angle_gamma   90.00
#
_symmetry.space_group_name_H-M   'P 1'
#
loop_
_entity.id
_entity.type
_entity.pdbx_description
1 polymer ?
#
loop_
_entity_poly.entity_id
_entity_poly.type
_entity_poly.pdbx_seq_one_letter_code
_entity_poly.pdbx_strand_id
1 'polypeptide(L)'
;MTRIVLLGCSGSLAVGAFWLSQPEQQAAPTQDDLVREMIAASRSAPAREVVVRALPTLPPAPAPQPQSSPPEASPAQPSSPATPQPNLQASLELYLPLFATPTALGMLAIGTAEGNYRVWAEEKTLFVQPTVHYFGHTDPGNLSWGERVTNYGSCSDQGRSGGDIKQAEQYCSERAQAALPAQLRELGGAGIDPSQELEAVLNIADLYNQAQPIHSQRFPQALATARRGGVEWSGGDRLGEDGCFLLG
;
A
#
# COMPACT_ATOMS: atom_id res chain seq x y z
N MET A 1 14.62 9.36 20.02
CA MET A 1 15.67 10.11 19.29
C MET A 1 16.95 10.07 20.09
N THR A 2 17.92 9.25 19.67
CA THR A 2 19.19 9.08 20.39
C THR A 2 20.22 10.06 19.86
N ARG A 3 20.63 11.02 20.69
CA ARG A 3 21.81 11.86 20.45
C ARG A 3 22.98 11.27 21.23
N ILE A 4 24.05 10.90 20.54
CA ILE A 4 25.34 10.58 21.14
C ILE A 4 26.19 11.85 21.11
N VAL A 5 26.60 12.32 22.28
CA VAL A 5 27.58 13.40 22.44
C VAL A 5 28.81 12.78 23.08
N LEU A 6 29.94 12.85 22.37
CA LEU A 6 31.27 12.53 22.90
C LEU A 6 31.90 13.84 23.40
N LEU A 7 32.29 13.85 24.68
CA LEU A 7 33.22 14.82 25.25
C LEU A 7 34.08 14.11 26.29
N GLY A 8 35.38 14.04 26.03
CA GLY A 8 36.38 13.71 27.03
C GLY A 8 37.00 14.98 27.61
N CYS A 9 37.35 14.96 28.90
CA CYS A 9 38.58 15.50 29.47
C CYS A 9 38.65 15.27 31.00
N SER A 10 39.71 14.56 31.40
CA SER A 10 40.59 14.68 32.57
C SER A 10 40.17 15.50 33.82
N GLY A 11 40.27 14.88 35.00
CA GLY A 11 40.35 15.60 36.29
C GLY A 11 40.14 14.71 37.52
N SER A 12 41.14 14.63 38.40
CA SER A 12 41.23 13.76 39.58
C SER A 12 40.33 14.12 40.77
N LEU A 13 40.15 13.11 41.63
CA LEU A 13 39.83 13.12 43.08
C LEU A 13 38.38 13.37 43.54
N ALA A 14 37.69 12.27 43.88
CA ALA A 14 37.08 12.04 45.20
C ALA A 14 36.51 10.61 45.25
N VAL A 15 37.06 9.74 46.11
CA VAL A 15 36.48 8.42 46.39
C VAL A 15 35.36 8.61 47.41
N GLY A 16 34.14 8.86 46.90
CA GLY A 16 32.90 8.71 47.66
C GLY A 16 32.24 7.39 47.29
N ALA A 17 32.15 6.45 48.23
CA ALA A 17 31.38 5.24 48.05
C ALA A 17 29.89 5.59 48.05
N PHE A 18 29.34 5.87 46.86
CA PHE A 18 27.91 6.03 46.64
C PHE A 18 27.33 4.65 46.32
N TRP A 19 26.55 4.11 47.25
CA TRP A 19 25.69 2.96 46.97
C TRP A 19 24.56 3.43 46.04
N LEU A 20 24.77 3.28 44.73
CA LEU A 20 23.70 3.40 43.74
C LEU A 20 22.82 2.16 43.86
N SER A 21 21.63 2.34 44.46
CA SER A 21 20.53 1.37 44.33
C SER A 21 20.33 1.08 42.84
N GLN A 22 20.44 -0.19 42.46
CA GLN A 22 20.17 -0.60 41.09
C GLN A 22 18.73 -0.18 40.74
N PRO A 23 18.50 0.45 39.58
CA PRO A 23 17.14 0.68 39.13
C PRO A 23 16.47 -0.68 39.00
N GLU A 24 15.33 -0.86 39.67
CA GLU A 24 14.45 -2.00 39.45
C GLU A 24 14.27 -2.17 37.94
N GLN A 25 14.72 -3.32 37.42
CA GLN A 25 14.44 -3.73 36.05
C GLN A 25 12.93 -3.91 35.93
N GLN A 26 12.23 -2.87 35.49
CA GLN A 26 10.86 -3.02 35.03
C GLN A 26 10.87 -4.02 33.88
N ALA A 27 10.13 -5.12 34.06
CA ALA A 27 9.98 -6.13 33.03
C ALA A 27 9.50 -5.45 31.73
N ALA A 28 10.09 -5.84 30.60
CA ALA A 28 9.63 -5.34 29.31
C ALA A 28 8.15 -5.70 29.12
N PRO A 29 7.32 -4.77 28.60
CA PRO A 29 5.91 -5.03 28.37
C PRO A 29 5.75 -6.23 27.43
N THR A 30 4.80 -7.11 27.75
CA THR A 30 4.48 -8.25 26.90
C THR A 30 3.74 -7.78 25.63
N GLN A 31 3.70 -8.62 24.60
CA GLN A 31 2.92 -8.33 23.39
C GLN A 31 1.44 -8.08 23.71
N ASP A 32 0.88 -8.78 24.70
CA ASP A 32 -0.49 -8.56 25.17
C ASP A 32 -0.66 -7.19 25.86
N ASP A 33 0.34 -6.71 26.58
CA ASP A 33 0.32 -5.38 27.19
C ASP A 33 0.33 -4.28 26.12
N LEU A 34 1.15 -4.44 25.07
CA LEU A 34 1.20 -3.52 23.93
C LEU A 34 -0.13 -3.51 23.17
N VAL A 35 -0.74 -4.67 22.92
CA VAL A 35 -2.05 -4.78 22.26
C VAL A 35 -3.14 -4.11 23.12
N ARG A 36 -3.13 -4.33 24.44
CA ARG A 36 -4.09 -3.67 25.35
C ARG A 36 -3.94 -2.15 25.36
N GLU A 37 -2.71 -1.65 25.41
CA GLU A 37 -2.44 -0.22 25.42
C GLU A 37 -2.85 0.43 24.10
N MET A 38 -2.60 -0.24 22.96
CA MET A 38 -3.06 0.22 21.65
C MET A 38 -4.58 0.21 21.50
N ILE A 39 -5.27 -0.81 22.01
CA ILE A 39 -6.75 -0.84 22.05
C ILE A 39 -7.28 0.31 22.92
N ALA A 40 -6.65 0.58 24.05
CA ALA A 40 -7.03 1.69 24.93
C ALA A 40 -6.82 3.05 24.24
N ALA A 41 -5.69 3.24 23.55
CA ALA A 41 -5.39 4.45 22.79
C ALA A 41 -6.31 4.64 21.57
N SER A 42 -6.70 3.56 20.89
CA SER A 42 -7.66 3.62 19.78
C SER A 42 -9.07 3.99 20.23
N ARG A 43 -9.43 3.75 21.51
CA ARG A 43 -10.74 4.10 22.08
C ARG A 43 -10.79 5.52 22.64
N SER A 44 -9.64 6.15 22.89
CA SER A 44 -9.56 7.53 23.38
C SER A 44 -9.47 8.58 22.26
N ALA A 45 -9.31 8.16 21.00
CA ALA A 45 -9.45 9.05 19.86
C ALA A 45 -10.92 9.53 19.77
N PRO A 46 -11.18 10.85 19.64
CA PRO A 46 -12.54 11.35 19.53
C PRO A 46 -13.20 10.73 18.30
N ALA A 47 -14.39 10.16 18.49
CA ALA A 47 -15.21 9.61 17.41
C ALA A 47 -15.49 10.73 16.40
N ARG A 48 -14.81 10.72 15.25
CA ARG A 48 -15.18 11.56 14.12
C ARG A 48 -16.51 11.02 13.58
N GLU A 49 -17.50 11.91 13.54
CA GLU A 49 -18.83 11.64 13.02
C GLU A 49 -18.72 11.27 11.53
N VAL A 50 -18.89 9.98 11.22
CA VAL A 50 -18.92 9.49 9.85
C VAL A 50 -20.26 9.88 9.26
N VAL A 51 -20.28 10.94 8.46
CA VAL A 51 -21.46 11.34 7.69
C VAL A 51 -21.64 10.34 6.55
N VAL A 52 -22.48 9.33 6.78
CA VAL A 52 -22.87 8.36 5.75
C VAL A 52 -23.76 9.08 4.72
N ARG A 53 -23.15 9.58 3.64
CA ARG A 53 -23.91 10.02 2.47
C ARG A 53 -24.37 8.79 1.69
N ALA A 54 -25.68 8.72 1.44
CA ALA A 54 -26.27 7.70 0.59
C ALA A 54 -25.63 7.73 -0.81
N LEU A 55 -25.21 6.56 -1.28
CA LEU A 55 -24.69 6.35 -2.63
C LEU A 55 -25.77 6.72 -3.68
N PRO A 56 -25.41 7.45 -4.74
CA PRO A 56 -26.33 7.70 -5.84
C PRO A 56 -26.68 6.38 -6.54
N THR A 57 -27.98 6.15 -6.74
CA THR A 57 -28.49 5.04 -7.55
C THR A 57 -27.94 5.13 -8.97
N LEU A 58 -27.26 4.07 -9.42
CA LEU A 58 -26.77 3.93 -10.78
C LEU A 58 -27.93 4.07 -11.79
N PRO A 59 -27.76 4.82 -12.88
CA PRO A 59 -28.75 4.90 -13.94
C PRO A 59 -28.93 3.52 -14.61
N PRO A 60 -30.15 3.22 -15.11
CA PRO A 60 -30.41 1.97 -15.80
C PRO A 60 -29.54 1.83 -17.05
N ALA A 61 -29.06 0.61 -17.29
CA ALA A 61 -28.22 0.27 -18.43
C ALA A 61 -28.94 0.65 -19.76
N PRO A 62 -28.24 1.30 -20.71
CA PRO A 62 -28.82 1.66 -21.98
C PRO A 62 -29.20 0.41 -22.79
N ALA A 63 -30.34 0.48 -23.47
CA ALA A 63 -30.84 -0.58 -24.33
C ALA A 63 -29.87 -0.87 -25.49
N PRO A 64 -29.78 -2.14 -25.95
CA PRO A 64 -28.92 -2.53 -27.05
C PRO A 64 -29.30 -1.77 -28.33
N GLN A 65 -28.34 -1.04 -28.90
CA GLN A 65 -28.55 -0.34 -30.17
C GLN A 65 -28.51 -1.32 -31.35
N PRO A 66 -29.35 -1.10 -32.39
CA PRO A 66 -29.38 -1.93 -33.59
C PRO A 66 -28.07 -1.82 -34.38
N GLN A 67 -27.60 -2.97 -34.86
CA GLN A 67 -26.39 -3.11 -35.67
C GLN A 67 -26.54 -2.35 -37.00
N SER A 68 -25.79 -1.25 -37.14
CA SER A 68 -25.63 -0.55 -38.41
C SER A 68 -24.62 -1.26 -39.31
N SER A 69 -24.88 -1.20 -40.61
CA SER A 69 -24.20 -1.79 -41.76
C SER A 69 -22.65 -1.64 -41.78
N PRO A 70 -21.94 -2.43 -42.60
CA PRO A 70 -20.47 -2.42 -42.67
C PRO A 70 -19.94 -1.06 -43.16
N PRO A 71 -18.88 -0.52 -42.55
CA PRO A 71 -18.31 0.76 -42.97
C PRO A 71 -17.55 0.61 -44.30
N GLU A 72 -17.83 1.54 -45.20
CA GLU A 72 -17.09 1.79 -46.44
C GLU A 72 -15.62 2.12 -46.13
N ALA A 73 -14.71 1.59 -46.93
CA ALA A 73 -13.27 1.59 -46.66
C ALA A 73 -12.70 3.02 -46.56
N SER A 74 -12.41 3.45 -45.33
CA SER A 74 -11.75 4.74 -45.07
C SER A 74 -10.31 4.75 -45.62
N PRO A 75 -9.87 5.86 -46.24
CA PRO A 75 -8.51 6.00 -46.75
C PRO A 75 -7.48 5.89 -45.62
N ALA A 76 -6.36 5.23 -45.93
CA ALA A 76 -5.27 4.93 -45.00
C ALA A 76 -4.83 6.18 -44.23
N GLN A 77 -5.12 6.20 -42.92
CA GLN A 77 -4.66 7.27 -42.04
C GLN A 77 -3.12 7.24 -41.96
N PRO A 78 -2.45 8.40 -42.01
CA PRO A 78 -1.02 8.50 -41.82
C PRO A 78 -0.66 7.93 -40.44
N SER A 79 0.30 7.01 -40.43
CA SER A 79 0.84 6.40 -39.21
C SER A 79 1.27 7.49 -38.24
N SER A 80 0.58 7.62 -37.11
CA SER A 80 0.96 8.52 -36.03
C SER A 80 2.41 8.23 -35.60
N PRO A 81 3.19 9.26 -35.23
CA PRO A 81 4.56 9.07 -34.77
C PRO A 81 4.58 8.08 -33.62
N ALA A 82 5.48 7.08 -33.71
CA ALA A 82 5.62 6.07 -32.68
C ALA A 82 5.96 6.74 -31.34
N THR A 83 5.10 6.58 -30.35
CA THR A 83 5.36 7.03 -28.98
C THR A 83 6.66 6.38 -28.49
N PRO A 84 7.58 7.16 -27.87
CA PRO A 84 8.79 6.60 -27.28
C PRO A 84 8.46 5.44 -26.35
N GLN A 85 9.15 4.31 -26.52
CA GLN A 85 8.96 3.15 -25.65
C GLN A 85 9.54 3.47 -24.25
N PRO A 86 8.84 3.11 -23.17
CA PRO A 86 9.29 3.40 -21.81
C PRO A 86 10.58 2.63 -21.48
N ASN A 87 11.50 3.28 -20.76
CA ASN A 87 12.70 2.62 -20.26
C ASN A 87 12.36 1.81 -18.99
N LEU A 88 12.03 0.53 -19.18
CA LEU A 88 11.63 -0.36 -18.09
C LEU A 88 12.73 -0.57 -17.04
N GLN A 89 14.00 -0.58 -17.45
CA GLN A 89 15.13 -0.74 -16.52
C GLN A 89 15.26 0.46 -15.60
N ALA A 90 15.21 1.68 -16.15
CA ALA A 90 15.21 2.90 -15.36
C ALA A 90 14.00 2.99 -14.42
N SER A 91 12.82 2.55 -14.89
CA SER A 91 11.61 2.49 -14.07
C SER A 91 11.76 1.48 -12.92
N LEU A 92 12.38 0.33 -13.17
CA LEU A 92 12.64 -0.67 -12.14
C LEU A 92 13.56 -0.11 -11.04
N GLU A 93 14.66 0.54 -11.42
CA GLU A 93 15.58 1.19 -10.48
C GLU A 93 14.91 2.30 -9.67
N LEU A 94 14.01 3.06 -10.31
CA LEU A 94 13.22 4.10 -9.65
C LEU A 94 12.26 3.53 -8.59
N TYR A 95 11.58 2.41 -8.90
CA TYR A 95 10.48 1.92 -8.08
C TYR A 95 10.86 0.84 -7.07
N LEU A 96 11.95 0.09 -7.27
CA LEU A 96 12.42 -0.91 -6.30
C LEU A 96 12.50 -0.37 -4.85
N PRO A 97 13.07 0.83 -4.59
CA PRO A 97 13.13 1.39 -3.24
C PRO A 97 11.76 1.61 -2.58
N LEU A 98 10.69 1.80 -3.36
CA LEU A 98 9.34 2.01 -2.83
C LEU A 98 8.76 0.75 -2.19
N PHE A 99 9.32 -0.42 -2.51
CA PHE A 99 8.89 -1.72 -1.99
C PHE A 99 9.96 -2.37 -1.11
N ALA A 100 11.03 -1.66 -0.76
CA ALA A 100 12.19 -2.23 -0.07
C ALA A 100 11.92 -2.59 1.40
N THR A 101 11.09 -1.79 2.08
CA THR A 101 10.81 -1.94 3.52
C THR A 101 9.31 -1.88 3.79
N PRO A 102 8.82 -2.45 4.91
CA PRO A 102 7.38 -2.51 5.18
C PRO A 102 6.69 -1.14 5.28
N THR A 103 7.47 -0.10 5.57
CA THR A 103 7.00 1.30 5.64
C THR A 103 7.45 2.15 4.44
N ALA A 104 8.00 1.54 3.38
CA ALA A 104 8.27 2.24 2.13
C ALA A 104 6.94 2.56 1.42
N LEU A 105 6.92 3.61 0.59
CA LEU A 105 5.67 4.17 0.04
C LEU A 105 4.78 3.13 -0.66
N GLY A 106 5.38 2.22 -1.44
CA GLY A 106 4.65 1.13 -2.11
C GLY A 106 4.04 0.14 -1.13
N MET A 107 4.77 -0.20 -0.07
CA MET A 107 4.25 -1.07 1.00
C MET A 107 3.17 -0.38 1.85
N LEU A 108 3.28 0.93 2.05
CA LEU A 108 2.24 1.73 2.71
C LEU A 108 0.95 1.78 1.88
N ALA A 109 1.06 1.92 0.56
CA ALA A 109 -0.10 1.89 -0.33
C ALA A 109 -0.84 0.55 -0.21
N ILE A 110 -0.11 -0.58 -0.32
CA ILE A 110 -0.69 -1.92 -0.13
C ILE A 110 -1.30 -2.06 1.27
N GLY A 111 -0.56 -1.71 2.32
CA GLY A 111 -1.08 -1.86 3.68
C GLY A 111 -2.25 -0.94 4.03
N THR A 112 -2.38 0.20 3.36
CA THR A 112 -3.57 1.06 3.48
C THR A 112 -4.76 0.43 2.78
N ALA A 113 -4.57 -0.11 1.58
CA ALA A 113 -5.63 -0.79 0.82
C ALA A 113 -6.16 -2.04 1.56
N GLU A 114 -5.28 -2.78 2.22
CA GLU A 114 -5.61 -3.92 3.08
C GLU A 114 -6.23 -3.51 4.44
N GLY A 115 -6.29 -2.22 4.76
CA GLY A 115 -6.76 -1.72 6.05
C GLY A 115 -5.81 -1.99 7.23
N ASN A 116 -4.58 -2.42 6.96
CA ASN A 116 -3.54 -2.69 7.96
C ASN A 116 -2.82 -1.41 8.43
N TYR A 117 -2.82 -0.35 7.62
CA TYR A 117 -2.29 0.96 7.98
C TYR A 117 -3.34 2.07 7.88
N ARG A 118 -3.22 3.05 8.77
CA ARG A 118 -3.75 4.41 8.60
C ARG A 118 -2.59 5.30 8.24
N VAL A 119 -2.74 6.03 7.15
CA VAL A 119 -1.71 6.95 6.65
C VAL A 119 -2.32 8.35 6.59
N TRP A 120 -1.60 9.33 7.12
CA TRP A 120 -1.97 10.74 6.98
C TRP A 120 -0.72 11.58 6.77
N ALA A 121 -0.90 12.73 6.13
CA ALA A 121 0.16 13.70 5.96
C ALA A 121 -0.11 14.91 6.85
N GLU A 122 0.91 15.36 7.57
CA GLU A 122 0.91 16.65 8.24
C GLU A 122 2.15 17.41 7.77
N GLU A 123 1.92 18.61 7.20
CA GLU A 123 2.93 19.41 6.52
C GLU A 123 3.67 18.62 5.40
N LYS A 124 4.92 18.20 5.65
CA LYS A 124 5.78 17.45 4.74
C LYS A 124 6.19 16.09 5.32
N THR A 125 5.46 15.61 6.32
CA THR A 125 5.74 14.34 6.99
C THR A 125 4.55 13.41 6.78
N LEU A 126 4.86 12.21 6.27
CA LEU A 126 3.91 11.12 6.16
C LEU A 126 3.96 10.31 7.46
N PHE A 127 2.83 10.20 8.12
CA PHE A 127 2.65 9.43 9.33
C PHE A 127 1.92 8.14 9.02
N VAL A 128 2.31 7.08 9.73
CA VAL A 128 1.78 5.73 9.54
C VAL A 128 1.45 5.16 10.90
N GLN A 129 0.24 4.64 11.03
CA GLN A 129 -0.22 3.94 12.23
C GLN A 129 -0.74 2.55 11.84
N PRO A 130 -0.16 1.47 12.37
CA PRO A 130 -0.74 0.13 12.27
C PRO A 130 -2.14 0.09 12.89
N THR A 131 -3.09 -0.53 12.19
CA THR A 131 -4.43 -0.80 12.73
C THR A 131 -4.44 -2.11 13.51
N VAL A 132 -5.59 -2.46 14.10
CA VAL A 132 -5.75 -3.78 14.73
C VAL A 132 -5.56 -4.93 13.75
N HIS A 133 -5.83 -4.74 12.46
CA HIS A 133 -5.74 -5.78 11.43
C HIS A 133 -4.29 -6.20 11.15
N TYR A 134 -3.36 -5.25 11.28
CA TYR A 134 -1.93 -5.48 11.11
C TYR A 134 -1.38 -6.55 12.07
N PHE A 135 -1.89 -6.59 13.30
CA PHE A 135 -1.42 -7.51 14.35
C PHE A 135 -2.09 -8.90 14.31
N GLY A 136 -2.99 -9.13 13.36
CA GLY A 136 -3.75 -10.36 13.30
C GLY A 136 -5.21 -10.11 12.99
N HIS A 137 -5.69 -10.65 11.88
CA HIS A 137 -7.11 -10.79 11.63
C HIS A 137 -7.41 -12.11 10.92
N THR A 138 -8.64 -12.60 11.02
CA THR A 138 -9.07 -13.81 10.31
C THR A 138 -9.92 -13.36 9.13
N ASP A 139 -9.48 -13.69 7.91
CA ASP A 139 -10.32 -13.55 6.72
C ASP A 139 -11.33 -14.70 6.67
N PRO A 140 -12.65 -14.42 6.65
CA PRO A 140 -13.68 -15.45 6.50
C PRO A 140 -13.47 -16.33 5.25
N GLY A 141 -12.88 -15.79 4.19
CA GLY A 141 -12.57 -16.50 2.95
C GLY A 141 -11.54 -17.62 3.12
N ASN A 142 -10.64 -17.50 4.10
CA ASN A 142 -9.61 -18.50 4.41
C ASN A 142 -10.13 -19.64 5.29
N LEU A 143 -11.36 -19.56 5.80
CA LEU A 143 -11.99 -20.62 6.60
C LEU A 143 -12.36 -21.87 5.76
N SER A 144 -12.24 -21.78 4.43
CA SER A 144 -12.61 -22.84 3.49
C SER A 144 -11.72 -24.09 3.55
N TRP A 145 -10.60 -24.06 4.30
CA TRP A 145 -9.66 -25.19 4.42
C TRP A 145 -9.67 -25.88 5.79
N GLY A 146 -10.64 -25.57 6.66
CA GLY A 146 -10.78 -26.22 7.98
C GLY A 146 -9.81 -25.73 9.06
N GLU A 147 -8.88 -24.84 8.72
CA GLU A 147 -7.96 -24.21 9.66
C GLU A 147 -8.17 -22.69 9.71
N ARG A 148 -8.15 -22.14 10.93
CA ARG A 148 -8.24 -20.69 11.13
C ARG A 148 -6.89 -20.07 10.83
N VAL A 149 -6.75 -19.53 9.62
CA VAL A 149 -5.56 -18.79 9.22
C VAL A 149 -5.66 -17.35 9.72
N THR A 150 -4.62 -16.89 10.43
CA THR A 150 -4.51 -15.50 10.86
C THR A 150 -3.58 -14.76 9.90
N ASN A 151 -4.06 -13.62 9.40
CA ASN A 151 -3.36 -12.71 8.52
C ASN A 151 -2.55 -11.70 9.33
N TYR A 152 -1.31 -11.41 8.92
CA TYR A 152 -0.42 -10.48 9.63
C TYR A 152 0.28 -9.49 8.69
N GLY A 153 0.73 -8.37 9.26
CA GLY A 153 1.62 -7.43 8.60
C GLY A 153 0.91 -6.52 7.59
N SER A 154 1.68 -5.85 6.75
CA SER A 154 1.18 -4.88 5.75
C SER A 154 0.25 -5.53 4.73
N CYS A 155 0.53 -6.75 4.30
CA CYS A 155 -0.13 -7.37 3.15
C CYS A 155 -1.07 -8.51 3.52
N SER A 156 -1.53 -8.55 4.77
CA SER A 156 -2.44 -9.58 5.26
C SER A 156 -1.89 -11.00 4.99
N ASP A 157 -0.65 -11.25 5.41
CA ASP A 157 0.04 -12.52 5.14
C ASP A 157 -0.74 -13.70 5.70
N GLN A 158 -1.34 -14.50 4.81
CA GLN A 158 -2.30 -15.56 5.10
C GLN A 158 -1.65 -16.77 5.80
N GLY A 159 -1.08 -16.56 6.97
CA GLY A 159 -0.39 -17.55 7.80
C GLY A 159 0.90 -18.10 7.21
N ARG A 160 1.42 -17.56 6.10
CA ARG A 160 2.65 -18.06 5.45
C ARG A 160 3.89 -17.82 6.30
N SER A 161 3.84 -16.83 7.17
CA SER A 161 4.87 -16.51 8.16
C SER A 161 4.80 -17.32 9.45
N GLY A 162 3.84 -18.26 9.57
CA GLY A 162 3.62 -18.99 10.82
C GLY A 162 3.21 -18.11 12.01
N GLY A 163 2.73 -16.89 11.75
CA GLY A 163 2.31 -15.94 12.78
C GLY A 163 3.38 -14.93 13.22
N ASP A 164 4.57 -14.96 12.63
CA ASP A 164 5.61 -13.96 12.86
C ASP A 164 5.37 -12.72 11.97
N ILE A 165 5.09 -11.57 12.59
CA ILE A 165 4.84 -10.30 11.89
C ILE A 165 6.06 -9.85 11.08
N LYS A 166 7.26 -9.98 11.64
CA LYS A 166 8.49 -9.57 10.97
C LYS A 166 8.73 -10.41 9.71
N GLN A 167 8.43 -11.71 9.80
CA GLN A 167 8.55 -12.61 8.67
C GLN A 167 7.45 -12.35 7.63
N ALA A 168 6.22 -12.05 8.05
CA ALA A 168 5.12 -11.63 7.15
C ALA A 168 5.48 -10.36 6.37
N GLU A 169 6.03 -9.35 7.05
CA GLU A 169 6.51 -8.11 6.47
C GLU A 169 7.62 -8.33 5.43
N GLN A 170 8.62 -9.14 5.79
CA GLN A 170 9.72 -9.49 4.90
C GLN A 170 9.20 -10.19 3.64
N TYR A 171 8.36 -11.21 3.80
CA TYR A 171 7.78 -11.94 2.67
C TYR A 171 6.90 -11.07 1.80
N CYS A 172 6.18 -10.10 2.36
CA CYS A 172 5.44 -9.19 1.51
C CYS A 172 6.37 -8.28 0.68
N SER A 173 7.37 -7.66 1.32
CA SER A 173 8.35 -6.80 0.63
C SER A 173 9.03 -7.56 -0.52
N GLU A 174 9.49 -8.79 -0.26
CA GLU A 174 10.11 -9.66 -1.25
C GLU A 174 9.16 -9.99 -2.42
N ARG A 175 7.89 -10.33 -2.13
CA ARG A 175 6.89 -10.62 -3.17
C ARG A 175 6.59 -9.39 -4.02
N ALA A 176 6.42 -8.22 -3.41
CA ALA A 176 6.13 -6.98 -4.12
C ALA A 176 7.29 -6.62 -5.08
N GLN A 177 8.54 -6.69 -4.59
CA GLN A 177 9.73 -6.48 -5.42
C GLN A 177 9.86 -7.50 -6.55
N ALA A 178 9.59 -8.78 -6.27
CA ALA A 178 9.67 -9.84 -7.26
C ALA A 178 8.63 -9.69 -8.39
N ALA A 179 7.45 -9.13 -8.07
CA ALA A 179 6.38 -8.90 -9.03
C ALA A 179 6.60 -7.64 -9.90
N LEU A 180 7.35 -6.65 -9.40
CA LEU A 180 7.54 -5.35 -10.04
C LEU A 180 8.02 -5.42 -11.50
N PRO A 181 9.00 -6.26 -11.90
CA PRO A 181 9.40 -6.36 -13.31
C PRO A 181 8.29 -6.82 -14.26
N ALA A 182 7.36 -7.67 -13.80
CA ALA A 182 6.21 -8.09 -14.59
C ALA A 182 5.21 -6.94 -14.73
N GLN A 183 4.89 -6.29 -13.61
CA GLN A 183 3.98 -5.15 -13.55
C GLN A 183 4.40 -4.00 -14.47
N LEU A 184 5.68 -3.61 -14.44
CA LEU A 184 6.21 -2.54 -15.30
C LEU A 184 6.12 -2.88 -16.79
N ARG A 185 6.36 -4.15 -17.14
CA ARG A 185 6.22 -4.65 -18.52
C ARG A 185 4.77 -4.62 -18.98
N GLU A 186 3.83 -4.97 -18.11
CA GLU A 186 2.40 -4.97 -18.41
C GLU A 186 1.86 -3.55 -18.59
N LEU A 187 2.30 -2.59 -17.76
CA LEU A 187 2.01 -1.16 -17.95
C LEU A 187 2.58 -0.66 -19.28
N GLY A 188 3.86 -0.90 -19.54
CA GLY A 188 4.51 -0.51 -20.80
C GLY A 188 3.83 -1.13 -22.03
N GLY A 189 3.44 -2.40 -21.95
CA GLY A 189 2.69 -3.10 -23.01
C GLY A 189 1.30 -2.53 -23.27
N ALA A 190 0.70 -1.85 -22.30
CA ALA A 190 -0.57 -1.14 -22.45
C ALA A 190 -0.41 0.31 -22.93
N GLY A 191 0.82 0.76 -23.21
CA GLY A 191 1.12 2.14 -23.60
C GLY A 191 1.12 3.12 -22.42
N ILE A 192 1.24 2.62 -21.19
CA ILE A 192 1.39 3.43 -19.98
C ILE A 192 2.88 3.55 -19.68
N ASP A 193 3.40 4.77 -19.56
CA ASP A 193 4.79 4.98 -19.16
C ASP A 193 4.90 4.91 -17.63
N PRO A 194 5.40 3.81 -17.05
CA PRO A 194 5.46 3.69 -15.61
C PRO A 194 6.32 4.78 -14.98
N SER A 195 7.34 5.32 -15.67
CA SER A 195 8.25 6.34 -15.11
C SER A 195 7.56 7.69 -14.84
N GLN A 196 6.43 7.94 -15.49
CA GLN A 196 5.63 9.16 -15.32
C GLN A 196 4.39 8.93 -14.47
N GLU A 197 4.13 7.69 -14.06
CA GLU A 197 2.84 7.28 -13.54
C GLU A 197 2.97 6.40 -12.29
N LEU A 198 3.51 7.01 -11.23
CA LEU A 198 3.64 6.38 -9.92
C LEU A 198 2.33 5.72 -9.46
N GLU A 199 1.19 6.38 -9.65
CA GLU A 199 -0.11 5.85 -9.24
C GLU A 199 -0.50 4.56 -9.97
N ALA A 200 -0.24 4.46 -11.27
CA ALA A 200 -0.48 3.23 -12.02
C ALA A 200 0.40 2.07 -11.49
N VAL A 201 1.64 2.38 -11.09
CA VAL A 201 2.58 1.43 -10.47
C VAL A 201 2.09 0.97 -9.10
N LEU A 202 1.59 1.89 -8.26
CA LEU A 202 1.06 1.53 -6.94
C LEU A 202 -0.23 0.70 -7.05
N ASN A 203 -1.14 1.08 -7.95
CA ASN A 203 -2.41 0.37 -8.15
C ASN A 203 -2.21 -1.05 -8.69
N ILE A 204 -1.31 -1.24 -9.66
CA ILE A 204 -1.02 -2.59 -10.16
C ILE A 204 -0.32 -3.44 -9.07
N ALA A 205 0.53 -2.84 -8.24
CA ALA A 205 1.20 -3.56 -7.15
C ALA A 205 0.19 -4.05 -6.10
N ASP A 206 -0.76 -3.20 -5.71
CA ASP A 206 -1.88 -3.57 -4.83
C ASP A 206 -2.74 -4.70 -5.44
N LEU A 207 -3.11 -4.61 -6.72
CA LEU A 207 -3.89 -5.65 -7.38
C LEU A 207 -3.16 -7.00 -7.45
N TYR A 208 -1.83 -7.01 -7.57
CA TYR A 208 -1.02 -8.22 -7.49
C TYR A 208 -0.96 -8.79 -6.06
N ASN A 209 -1.15 -7.95 -5.04
CA ASN A 209 -1.25 -8.40 -3.66
C ASN A 209 -2.60 -9.08 -3.39
N GLN A 210 -3.69 -8.45 -3.83
CA GLN A 210 -5.05 -8.90 -3.55
C GLN A 210 -5.50 -10.09 -4.41
N ALA A 211 -5.08 -10.13 -5.68
CA ALA A 211 -5.60 -11.09 -6.65
C ALA A 211 -4.51 -11.98 -7.26
N GLN A 212 -4.95 -13.12 -7.79
CA GLN A 212 -4.08 -13.97 -8.62
C GLN A 212 -3.59 -13.17 -9.85
N PRO A 213 -2.35 -13.38 -10.33
CA PRO A 213 -1.77 -12.60 -11.42
C PRO A 213 -2.66 -12.48 -12.67
N ILE A 214 -3.45 -13.52 -12.99
CA ILE A 214 -4.36 -13.54 -14.13
C ILE A 214 -5.45 -12.45 -14.08
N HIS A 215 -5.85 -12.02 -12.89
CA HIS A 215 -6.82 -10.93 -12.72
C HIS A 215 -6.13 -9.57 -12.79
N SER A 216 -4.93 -9.47 -12.19
CA SER A 216 -4.14 -8.24 -12.14
C SER A 216 -3.63 -7.81 -13.54
N GLN A 217 -3.35 -8.78 -14.42
CA GLN A 217 -2.93 -8.55 -15.82
C GLN A 217 -3.92 -7.75 -16.66
N ARG A 218 -5.20 -7.71 -16.28
CA ARG A 218 -6.23 -6.94 -17.02
C ARG A 218 -6.19 -5.45 -16.71
N PHE A 219 -5.62 -5.06 -15.58
CA PHE A 219 -5.63 -3.69 -15.10
C PHE A 219 -4.99 -2.70 -16.08
N PRO A 220 -3.77 -2.93 -16.62
CA PRO A 220 -3.15 -1.96 -17.54
C PRO A 220 -3.99 -1.68 -18.79
N GLN A 221 -4.60 -2.72 -19.36
CA GLN A 221 -5.49 -2.54 -20.52
C GLN A 221 -6.79 -1.82 -20.16
N ALA A 222 -7.36 -2.09 -18.99
CA ALA A 222 -8.54 -1.40 -18.49
C ALA A 222 -8.24 0.09 -18.27
N LEU A 223 -7.11 0.42 -17.63
CA LEU A 223 -6.67 1.80 -17.40
C LEU A 223 -6.42 2.53 -18.72
N ALA A 224 -5.72 1.92 -19.67
CA ALA A 224 -5.50 2.50 -20.99
C ALA A 224 -6.81 2.72 -21.75
N THR A 225 -7.79 1.82 -21.62
CA THR A 225 -9.11 1.97 -22.23
C THR A 225 -9.92 3.09 -21.59
N ALA A 226 -9.92 3.20 -20.26
CA ALA A 226 -10.59 4.27 -19.52
C ALA A 226 -10.07 5.64 -19.96
N ARG A 227 -8.76 5.81 -20.10
CA ARG A 227 -8.14 7.06 -20.56
C ARG A 227 -8.52 7.43 -21.98
N ARG A 228 -8.54 6.46 -22.91
CA ARG A 228 -9.04 6.70 -24.27
C ARG A 228 -10.52 7.10 -24.28
N GLY A 229 -11.29 6.67 -23.30
CA GLY A 229 -12.68 7.08 -23.06
C GLY A 229 -12.83 8.46 -22.40
N GLY A 230 -11.73 9.19 -22.15
CA GLY A 230 -11.76 10.50 -21.51
C GLY A 230 -11.89 10.45 -19.99
N VAL A 231 -11.75 9.26 -19.37
CA VAL A 231 -11.59 9.16 -17.92
C VAL A 231 -10.18 9.61 -17.58
N GLU A 232 -10.04 10.89 -17.27
CA GLU A 232 -8.84 11.38 -16.60
C GLU A 232 -8.93 11.03 -15.12
N TRP A 233 -7.95 10.27 -14.66
CA TRP A 233 -7.77 10.05 -13.24
C TRP A 233 -7.14 11.31 -12.65
N SER A 234 -7.96 12.22 -12.13
CA SER A 234 -7.50 13.40 -11.42
C SER A 234 -7.05 13.01 -10.01
N GLY A 235 -5.88 12.38 -9.89
CA GLY A 235 -5.25 11.97 -8.63
C GLY A 235 -4.83 13.15 -7.72
N GLY A 236 -5.48 14.31 -7.83
CA GLY A 236 -5.11 15.55 -7.14
C GLY A 236 -6.27 16.33 -6.53
N ASP A 237 -7.52 16.14 -6.97
CA ASP A 237 -8.66 16.87 -6.40
C ASP A 237 -9.32 16.03 -5.30
N ARG A 238 -8.84 16.31 -4.07
CA ARG A 238 -9.29 15.82 -2.75
C ARG A 238 -8.55 14.57 -2.26
N LEU A 239 -7.45 14.83 -1.55
CA LEU A 239 -7.33 14.32 -0.18
C LEU A 239 -8.54 14.84 0.61
N GLY A 240 -9.71 14.23 0.42
CA GLY A 240 -10.83 14.39 1.34
C GLY A 240 -10.38 13.88 2.70
N GLU A 241 -10.92 14.45 3.77
CA GLU A 241 -10.57 14.14 5.17
C GLU A 241 -10.76 12.65 5.56
N ASP A 242 -11.24 11.83 4.64
CA ASP A 242 -11.51 10.40 4.78
C ASP A 242 -10.37 9.50 4.27
N GLY A 243 -9.33 10.02 3.61
CA GLY A 243 -8.06 9.29 3.40
C GLY A 243 -8.12 7.95 2.64
N CYS A 244 -9.22 7.63 1.96
CA CYS A 244 -9.32 6.44 1.12
C CYS A 244 -8.83 6.75 -0.30
N PHE A 245 -7.71 6.15 -0.69
CA PHE A 245 -7.48 5.87 -2.11
C PHE A 245 -8.64 5.01 -2.59
N LEU A 246 -9.43 5.49 -3.55
CA LEU A 246 -10.47 4.68 -4.18
C LEU A 246 -9.79 3.61 -5.03
N LEU A 247 -9.46 2.50 -4.39
CA LEU A 247 -9.25 1.20 -4.99
C LEU A 247 -10.56 0.42 -4.83
N GLY A 248 -11.61 0.89 -5.50
CA GLY A 248 -12.96 0.34 -5.42
C GLY A 248 -14.05 1.36 -5.73
#